data_AF-R7XVP9-F1
#
_entry.id   AF-R7XVP9-F1
#
_cell.length_a   1.000
_cell.length_b   1.000
_cell.length_c   1.000
_cell.angle_alpha   90.00
_cell.angle_beta   90.00
_cell.angle_gamma   90.00
#
_symmetry.space_group_name_H-M   'P 1'
#
loop_
_entity.id
_entity.type
_entity.pdbx_description
1 polymer ?
#
loop_
_entity_poly.entity_id
_entity_poly.type
_entity_poly.pdbx_seq_one_letter_code
_entity_poly.pdbx_strand_id
1 'polypeptide(L)'
;MTLSPDAASFADLVLDLHETSSLDETVERIIEFACKMFDCAYAGVILVHPGSRVETVASNHKVVAHLDKIQLEAGAGPDIEIIADRPGVLVRDVRQEQRWPQWTAAVEAAGIRSMLGARLHTNRQVLGSLNLYALEVDRFDEVDVDVAHMLARHAAVALESARGTEHLRRAVDARNLIGQAQGILMERFNIGADQAFQVLRRYSQDNNLKLHSVAQRLIDTRSLPR
;
A
#
# COMPACT_ATOMS: atom_id res chain seq x y z
N MET A 1 14.44 28.66 -11.88
CA MET A 1 13.78 28.18 -13.11
C MET A 1 13.70 26.67 -12.98
N THR A 2 12.72 26.22 -12.22
CA THR A 2 12.51 24.82 -11.84
C THR A 2 12.08 24.08 -13.11
N LEU A 3 12.79 23.02 -13.45
CA LEU A 3 12.43 22.13 -14.54
C LEU A 3 11.04 21.58 -14.23
N SER A 4 10.00 22.10 -14.89
CA SER A 4 8.75 21.38 -14.99
C SER A 4 9.10 20.00 -15.54
N PRO A 5 8.67 18.90 -14.89
CA PRO A 5 8.95 17.57 -15.42
C PRO A 5 8.41 17.51 -16.83
N ASP A 6 9.29 17.23 -17.79
CA ASP A 6 8.89 17.05 -19.18
C ASP A 6 7.80 15.96 -19.21
N ALA A 7 6.70 16.23 -19.92
CA ALA A 7 5.55 15.33 -20.00
C ALA A 7 5.96 13.91 -20.45
N ALA A 8 7.05 13.81 -21.22
CA ALA A 8 7.67 12.52 -21.57
C ALA A 8 8.18 11.74 -20.35
N SER A 9 8.90 12.41 -19.43
CA SER A 9 9.39 11.80 -18.19
C SER A 9 8.26 11.32 -17.28
N PHE A 10 7.16 12.07 -17.22
CA PHE A 10 5.97 11.64 -16.49
C PHE A 10 5.31 10.42 -17.16
N ALA A 11 5.18 10.42 -18.48
CA ALA A 11 4.58 9.32 -19.23
C ALA A 11 5.38 8.02 -19.10
N ASP A 12 6.70 8.08 -19.26
CA ASP A 12 7.60 6.93 -19.10
C ASP A 12 7.46 6.32 -17.71
N LEU A 13 7.35 7.14 -16.67
CA LEU A 13 7.12 6.62 -15.34
C LEU A 13 5.73 5.98 -15.18
N VAL A 14 4.68 6.60 -15.71
CA VAL A 14 3.35 5.99 -15.64
C VAL A 14 3.37 4.61 -16.28
N LEU A 15 4.14 4.40 -17.35
CA LEU A 15 4.36 3.09 -17.94
C LEU A 15 5.13 2.16 -16.97
N ASP A 16 6.27 2.60 -16.42
CA ASP A 16 7.06 1.83 -15.46
C ASP A 16 6.23 1.36 -14.25
N LEU A 17 5.34 2.21 -13.72
CA LEU A 17 4.45 1.86 -12.60
C LEU A 17 3.53 0.69 -12.95
N HIS A 18 3.04 0.63 -14.19
CA HIS A 18 2.15 -0.44 -14.66
C HIS A 18 2.88 -1.74 -15.00
N GLU A 19 4.20 -1.71 -15.17
CA GLU A 19 5.04 -2.89 -15.42
C GLU A 19 5.51 -3.59 -14.14
N THR A 20 5.30 -2.98 -12.97
CA THR A 20 5.70 -3.55 -11.68
C THR A 20 4.99 -4.87 -11.37
N SER A 21 5.72 -5.79 -10.75
CA SER A 21 5.30 -7.19 -10.56
C SER A 21 4.67 -7.48 -9.19
N SER A 22 4.80 -6.55 -8.24
CA SER A 22 4.33 -6.71 -6.87
C SER A 22 3.95 -5.36 -6.24
N LEU A 23 3.14 -5.41 -5.17
CA LEU A 23 2.72 -4.21 -4.45
C LEU A 23 3.92 -3.42 -3.89
N ASP A 24 4.89 -4.12 -3.30
CA ASP A 24 6.05 -3.49 -2.66
C ASP A 24 6.90 -2.75 -3.70
N GLU A 25 7.15 -3.39 -4.85
CA GLU A 25 7.86 -2.79 -5.98
C GLU A 25 7.13 -1.56 -6.53
N THR A 26 5.79 -1.62 -6.66
CA THR A 26 4.99 -0.47 -7.09
C THR A 26 5.16 0.71 -6.13
N VAL A 27 5.06 0.47 -4.82
CA VAL A 27 5.15 1.53 -3.82
C VAL A 27 6.56 2.14 -3.78
N GLU A 28 7.61 1.32 -3.85
CA GLU A 28 8.99 1.80 -3.91
C GLU A 28 9.20 2.71 -5.13
N ARG A 29 8.71 2.30 -6.30
CA ARG A 29 8.81 3.09 -7.53
C ARG A 29 8.07 4.43 -7.44
N ILE A 30 6.89 4.46 -6.82
CA ILE A 30 6.13 5.70 -6.56
C ILE A 30 6.96 6.67 -5.72
N ILE A 31 7.58 6.19 -4.65
CA ILE A 31 8.39 7.02 -3.74
C ILE A 31 9.63 7.56 -4.44
N GLU A 32 10.37 6.71 -5.14
CA GLU A 32 11.57 7.11 -5.88
C GLU A 32 11.26 8.20 -6.90
N PHE A 33 10.14 8.05 -7.62
CA PHE A 33 9.74 9.03 -8.60
C PHE A 33 9.28 10.33 -7.97
N ALA A 34 8.43 10.26 -6.95
CA ALA A 34 7.94 11.46 -6.30
C ALA A 34 9.10 12.29 -5.72
N CYS A 35 10.10 11.63 -5.13
CA CYS A 35 11.32 12.32 -4.67
C CYS A 35 12.06 13.03 -5.82
N LYS A 36 12.19 12.40 -7.00
CA LYS A 36 12.87 13.00 -8.16
C LYS A 36 12.06 14.12 -8.80
N MET A 37 10.75 13.91 -8.94
CA MET A 37 9.83 14.82 -9.62
C MET A 37 9.61 16.12 -8.84
N PHE A 38 9.41 15.98 -7.53
CA PHE A 38 9.09 17.12 -6.66
C PHE A 38 10.29 17.64 -5.90
N ASP A 39 11.47 17.00 -6.03
CA ASP A 39 12.70 17.34 -5.32
C ASP A 39 12.41 17.59 -3.82
N CYS A 40 11.76 16.58 -3.23
CA CYS A 40 11.38 16.55 -1.83
C CYS A 40 12.38 15.73 -1.01
N ALA A 41 12.58 16.11 0.25
CA ALA A 41 13.49 15.41 1.14
C ALA A 41 12.95 14.02 1.55
N TYR A 42 11.67 13.96 1.90
CA TYR A 42 11.03 12.71 2.32
C TYR A 42 9.73 12.45 1.56
N ALA A 43 9.45 11.17 1.32
CA ALA A 43 8.19 10.72 0.79
C ALA A 43 7.75 9.43 1.46
N GLY A 44 6.43 9.22 1.52
CA GLY A 44 5.85 7.98 1.99
C GLY A 44 4.46 7.74 1.44
N VAL A 45 4.05 6.48 1.50
CA VAL A 45 2.73 6.02 1.09
C VAL A 45 2.06 5.34 2.26
N ILE A 46 0.87 5.83 2.60
CA ILE A 46 -0.06 5.16 3.49
C ILE A 46 -1.09 4.44 2.64
N LEU A 47 -1.43 3.20 2.99
CA LEU A 47 -2.54 2.48 2.40
C LEU A 47 -3.63 2.12 3.41
N VAL A 48 -4.86 2.12 2.92
CA VAL A 48 -6.04 1.61 3.59
C VAL A 48 -6.22 0.15 3.20
N HIS A 49 -6.38 -0.70 4.21
CA HIS A 49 -6.69 -2.11 4.11
C HIS A 49 -8.17 -2.38 4.43
N PRO A 50 -8.70 -3.56 4.06
CA PRO A 50 -10.03 -4.00 4.49
C PRO A 50 -10.19 -3.89 6.01
N GLY A 51 -11.36 -3.42 6.45
CA GLY A 51 -11.64 -3.16 7.87
C GLY A 51 -11.14 -1.79 8.37
N SER A 52 -10.88 -0.84 7.46
CA SER A 52 -10.44 0.53 7.77
C SER A 52 -9.10 0.61 8.51
N ARG A 53 -8.29 -0.44 8.41
CA ARG A 53 -6.93 -0.44 8.97
C ARG A 53 -6.02 0.35 8.05
N VAL A 54 -5.36 1.36 8.59
CA VAL A 54 -4.45 2.24 7.87
C VAL A 54 -3.01 1.85 8.24
N GLU A 55 -2.13 1.74 7.24
CA GLU A 55 -0.74 1.31 7.43
C GLU A 55 0.20 2.09 6.51
N THR A 56 1.33 2.55 7.06
CA THR A 56 2.46 3.04 6.26
C THR A 56 3.12 1.85 5.58
N VAL A 57 3.01 1.80 4.25
CA VAL A 57 3.51 0.65 3.47
C VAL A 57 4.92 0.86 2.94
N ALA A 58 5.34 2.11 2.75
CA ALA A 58 6.74 2.45 2.50
C ALA A 58 7.02 3.92 2.78
N SER A 59 8.30 4.19 3.06
CA SER A 59 8.85 5.55 3.12
C SER A 59 10.33 5.54 2.75
N ASN A 60 10.85 6.66 2.23
CA ASN A 60 12.28 6.81 1.99
C ASN A 60 13.08 7.16 3.27
N HIS A 61 12.39 7.45 4.38
CA HIS A 61 13.01 7.80 5.65
C HIS A 61 12.14 7.41 6.85
N LYS A 62 12.77 6.99 7.95
CA LYS A 62 12.09 6.53 9.17
C LYS A 62 11.24 7.62 9.84
N VAL A 63 11.55 8.89 9.59
CA VAL A 63 10.78 10.01 10.12
C VAL A 63 9.34 9.98 9.65
N VAL A 64 9.09 9.57 8.39
CA VAL A 64 7.72 9.54 7.83
C VAL A 64 6.86 8.55 8.59
N ALA A 65 7.34 7.33 8.82
CA ALA A 65 6.62 6.33 9.61
C ALA A 65 6.35 6.79 11.06
N HIS A 66 7.23 7.61 11.64
CA HIS A 66 7.00 8.21 12.95
C HIS A 66 5.89 9.27 12.92
N LEU A 67 5.86 10.13 11.89
CA LEU A 67 4.81 11.13 11.70
C LEU A 67 3.45 10.47 11.43
N ASP A 68 3.44 9.40 10.64
CA ASP A 68 2.25 8.59 10.37
C ASP A 68 1.66 8.01 11.64
N LYS A 69 2.51 7.46 12.51
CA LYS A 69 2.07 6.96 13.82
C LYS A 69 1.39 8.06 14.64
N ILE A 70 1.93 9.27 14.67
CA ILE A 70 1.39 10.38 15.46
C ILE A 70 -0.02 10.77 15.01
N GLN A 71 -0.24 10.91 13.70
CA GLN A 71 -1.58 11.25 13.19
C GLN A 71 -2.60 10.11 13.38
N LEU A 72 -2.16 8.85 13.26
CA LEU A 72 -3.00 7.68 13.51
C LEU A 72 -3.41 7.59 14.99
N GLU A 73 -2.48 7.82 15.92
CA GLU A 73 -2.76 7.84 17.37
C GLU A 73 -3.63 9.02 17.78
N ALA A 74 -3.42 10.20 17.17
CA ALA A 74 -4.24 11.39 17.41
C ALA A 74 -5.64 11.31 16.76
N GLY A 75 -5.83 10.43 15.77
CA GLY A 75 -7.02 10.41 14.93
C GLY A 75 -7.23 11.70 14.13
N ALA A 76 -6.18 12.50 13.97
CA ALA A 76 -6.19 13.79 13.31
C ALA A 76 -4.82 14.07 12.68
N GLY A 77 -4.84 14.53 11.43
CA GLY A 77 -3.65 14.78 10.63
C GLY A 77 -3.98 14.84 9.14
N PRO A 78 -3.01 15.20 8.30
CA PRO A 78 -3.24 15.35 6.88
C PRO A 78 -3.72 14.04 6.23
N ASP A 79 -3.15 12.88 6.56
CA ASP A 79 -3.59 11.62 5.95
C ASP A 79 -4.98 11.21 6.38
N ILE A 80 -5.33 11.47 7.64
CA ILE A 80 -6.67 11.20 8.14
C ILE A 80 -7.70 12.00 7.35
N GLU A 81 -7.42 13.28 7.06
CA GLU A 81 -8.32 14.13 6.28
C GLU A 81 -8.33 13.80 4.78
N ILE A 82 -7.17 13.47 4.19
CA ILE A 82 -7.05 13.02 2.80
C ILE A 82 -7.83 11.71 2.58
N ILE A 83 -7.63 10.74 3.47
CA ILE A 83 -8.32 9.45 3.38
C ILE A 83 -9.82 9.62 3.58
N ALA A 84 -10.24 10.48 4.50
CA ALA A 84 -11.65 10.75 4.77
C ALA A 84 -12.35 11.39 3.56
N ASP A 85 -11.96 12.60 3.16
CA ASP A 85 -12.67 13.31 2.08
C ASP A 85 -11.92 14.44 1.38
N ARG A 86 -10.61 14.62 1.60
CA ARG A 86 -9.85 15.65 0.88
C ARG A 86 -9.12 15.08 -0.34
N PRO A 87 -9.14 15.79 -1.50
CA PRO A 87 -8.36 15.37 -2.68
C PRO A 87 -6.85 15.44 -2.43
N GLY A 88 -6.42 16.35 -1.56
CA GLY A 88 -5.04 16.56 -1.15
C GLY A 88 -4.95 17.64 -0.07
N VAL A 89 -3.73 17.85 0.41
CA VAL A 89 -3.37 18.88 1.40
C VAL A 89 -2.07 19.53 0.98
N LEU A 90 -2.03 20.86 0.96
CA LEU A 90 -0.80 21.64 0.85
C LEU A 90 -0.56 22.38 2.18
N VAL A 91 0.64 22.23 2.72
CA VAL A 91 1.15 22.99 3.87
C VAL A 91 2.40 23.75 3.42
N ARG A 92 2.25 25.06 3.25
CA ARG A 92 3.32 25.96 2.78
C ARG A 92 4.38 26.24 3.84
N ASP A 93 3.97 26.42 5.08
CA ASP A 93 4.85 26.54 6.24
C ASP A 93 4.19 25.84 7.42
N VAL A 94 4.79 24.73 7.86
CA VAL A 94 4.31 23.92 9.00
C VAL A 94 4.16 24.79 10.25
N ARG A 95 5.00 25.81 10.45
CA ARG A 95 4.91 26.70 11.62
C ARG A 95 3.64 27.56 11.66
N GLN A 96 2.98 27.70 10.51
CA GLN A 96 1.73 28.43 10.37
C GLN A 96 0.51 27.49 10.34
N GLU A 97 0.72 26.18 10.38
CA GLU A 97 -0.33 25.17 10.31
C GLU A 97 -0.96 24.90 11.69
N GLN A 98 -2.25 25.23 11.83
CA GLN A 98 -2.97 25.13 13.10
C GLN A 98 -3.99 23.98 13.15
N ARG A 99 -4.31 23.33 12.01
CA ARG A 99 -5.33 22.28 11.94
C ARG A 99 -4.97 21.04 12.77
N TRP A 100 -3.67 20.70 12.84
CA TRP A 100 -3.20 19.46 13.48
C TRP A 100 -2.03 19.71 14.45
N PRO A 101 -2.25 20.36 15.61
CA PRO A 101 -1.16 20.81 16.47
C PRO A 101 -0.16 19.73 16.90
N GLN A 102 -0.63 18.51 17.19
CA GLN A 102 0.24 17.39 17.58
C GLN A 102 1.14 16.93 16.42
N TRP A 103 0.57 16.83 15.22
CA TRP A 103 1.32 16.46 14.02
C TRP A 103 2.29 17.58 13.63
N THR A 104 1.82 18.84 13.59
CA THR A 104 2.63 20.02 13.28
C THR A 104 3.87 20.11 14.17
N ALA A 105 3.73 19.93 15.49
CA ALA A 105 4.84 19.98 16.43
C ALA A 105 5.91 18.91 16.15
N ALA A 106 5.48 17.69 15.79
CA ALA A 106 6.40 16.61 15.45
C ALA A 106 7.10 16.82 14.11
N VAL A 107 6.38 17.32 13.11
CA VAL A 107 6.92 17.67 11.79
C VAL A 107 7.96 18.79 11.91
N GLU A 108 7.66 19.83 12.69
CA GLU A 108 8.60 20.92 12.93
C GLU A 108 9.87 20.45 13.66
N ALA A 109 9.72 19.59 14.68
CA ALA A 109 10.83 18.99 15.42
C ALA A 109 11.72 18.09 14.54
N ALA A 110 11.14 17.49 13.49
CA ALA A 110 11.86 16.74 12.48
C ALA A 110 12.61 17.62 11.45
N GLY A 111 12.52 18.95 11.55
CA GLY A 111 13.18 19.89 10.63
C GLY A 111 12.42 20.13 9.32
N ILE A 112 11.25 19.51 9.14
CA ILE A 112 10.40 19.70 7.97
C ILE A 112 9.72 21.07 8.05
N ARG A 113 9.50 21.69 6.89
CA ARG A 113 8.93 23.05 6.78
C ARG A 113 7.74 23.13 5.86
N SER A 114 7.61 22.27 4.86
CA SER A 114 6.43 22.20 4.00
C SER A 114 6.09 20.75 3.63
N MET A 115 4.83 20.54 3.25
CA MET A 115 4.28 19.22 2.97
C MET A 115 3.22 19.30 1.88
N LEU A 116 3.20 18.30 0.99
CA LEU A 116 2.17 18.07 0.00
C LEU A 116 1.68 16.63 0.12
N GLY A 117 0.40 16.46 0.42
CA GLY A 117 -0.29 15.18 0.44
C GLY A 117 -1.28 15.07 -0.71
N ALA A 118 -1.33 13.93 -1.38
CA ALA A 118 -2.26 13.65 -2.49
C ALA A 118 -3.00 12.33 -2.26
N ARG A 119 -4.31 12.31 -2.55
CA ARG A 119 -5.16 11.13 -2.33
C ARG A 119 -4.92 10.04 -3.37
N LEU A 120 -4.52 8.86 -2.93
CA LEU A 120 -4.47 7.66 -3.77
C LEU A 120 -5.88 7.06 -3.84
N HIS A 121 -6.57 7.27 -4.96
CA HIS A 121 -7.93 6.75 -5.15
C HIS A 121 -8.18 6.34 -6.60
N THR A 122 -9.06 5.36 -6.76
CA THR A 122 -9.69 5.01 -8.04
C THR A 122 -11.14 5.47 -8.01
N ASN A 123 -11.87 5.30 -9.12
CA ASN A 123 -13.31 5.57 -9.15
C ASN A 123 -14.12 4.66 -8.21
N ARG A 124 -13.50 3.61 -7.65
CA ARG A 124 -14.17 2.59 -6.84
C ARG A 124 -13.93 2.77 -5.35
N GLN A 125 -12.74 3.23 -4.98
CA GLN A 125 -12.29 3.24 -3.59
C GLN A 125 -11.11 4.17 -3.36
N VAL A 126 -10.93 4.56 -2.11
CA VAL A 126 -9.72 5.22 -1.60
C VAL A 126 -8.74 4.14 -1.19
N LEU A 127 -7.55 4.19 -1.77
CA LEU A 127 -6.46 3.28 -1.45
C LEU A 127 -5.55 3.82 -0.37
N GLY A 128 -5.48 5.15 -0.19
CA GLY A 128 -4.65 5.80 0.82
C GLY A 128 -4.17 7.18 0.39
N SER A 129 -2.92 7.51 0.69
CA SER A 129 -2.30 8.81 0.39
C SER A 129 -0.82 8.69 0.05
N LEU A 130 -0.35 9.62 -0.77
CA LEU A 130 1.06 9.88 -1.06
C LEU A 130 1.43 11.19 -0.38
N ASN A 131 2.49 11.18 0.43
CA ASN A 131 2.95 12.34 1.18
C ASN A 131 4.37 12.71 0.80
N LEU A 132 4.59 14.00 0.57
CA LEU A 132 5.86 14.60 0.19
C LEU A 132 6.21 15.67 1.21
N TYR A 133 7.47 15.69 1.65
CA TYR A 133 7.96 16.56 2.71
C TYR A 133 9.24 17.26 2.27
N ALA A 134 9.35 18.55 2.57
CA ALA A 134 10.53 19.35 2.28
C ALA A 134 11.03 20.10 3.52
N LEU A 135 12.32 20.40 3.52
CA LEU A 135 13.00 21.09 4.62
C LEU A 135 12.93 22.62 4.47
N GLU A 136 12.43 23.09 3.32
CA GLU A 136 12.18 24.47 2.96
C GLU A 136 10.70 24.83 3.11
N VAL A 137 10.42 26.09 3.45
CA VAL A 137 9.07 26.64 3.34
C VAL A 137 8.71 26.84 1.88
N ASP A 138 7.42 26.79 1.55
CA ASP A 138 6.90 27.05 0.20
C ASP A 138 7.58 26.21 -0.89
N ARG A 139 8.00 24.98 -0.58
CA ARG A 139 8.63 24.11 -1.59
C ARG A 139 7.64 23.76 -2.69
N PHE A 140 6.40 23.45 -2.34
CA PHE A 140 5.39 23.00 -3.28
C PHE A 140 4.46 24.15 -3.68
N ASP A 141 4.22 24.31 -4.97
CA ASP A 141 3.26 25.26 -5.51
C ASP A 141 1.98 24.59 -6.03
N GLU A 142 1.08 25.37 -6.64
CA GLU A 142 -0.19 24.83 -7.17
C GLU A 142 0.02 23.91 -8.38
N VAL A 143 1.10 24.11 -9.14
CA VAL A 143 1.46 23.20 -10.25
C VAL A 143 1.93 21.87 -9.68
N ASP A 144 2.73 21.89 -8.62
CA ASP A 144 3.11 20.68 -7.90
C ASP A 144 1.89 19.93 -7.36
N VAL A 145 0.87 20.64 -6.85
CA VAL A 145 -0.40 20.04 -6.41
C VAL A 145 -1.10 19.29 -7.56
N ASP A 146 -1.23 19.93 -8.72
CA ASP A 146 -1.87 19.32 -9.89
C ASP A 146 -1.12 18.09 -10.39
N VAL A 147 0.22 18.19 -10.48
CA VAL A 147 1.08 17.06 -10.89
C VAL A 147 1.02 15.93 -9.86
N ALA A 148 1.00 16.23 -8.57
CA ALA A 148 0.89 15.24 -7.50
C ALA A 148 -0.46 14.51 -7.54
N HIS A 149 -1.55 15.23 -7.83
CA HIS A 149 -2.86 14.58 -8.04
C HIS A 149 -2.86 13.66 -9.26
N MET A 150 -2.22 14.06 -10.36
CA MET A 150 -2.09 13.20 -11.54
C MET A 150 -1.27 11.95 -11.23
N LEU A 151 -0.11 12.10 -10.61
CA LEU A 151 0.72 10.97 -10.17
C LEU A 151 -0.06 10.04 -9.24
N ALA A 152 -0.74 10.59 -8.23
CA ALA A 152 -1.51 9.83 -7.26
C ALA A 152 -2.63 8.99 -7.91
N ARG A 153 -3.27 9.49 -8.97
CA ARG A 153 -4.28 8.74 -9.72
C ARG A 153 -3.66 7.55 -10.47
N HIS A 154 -2.54 7.74 -11.16
CA HIS A 154 -1.86 6.65 -11.86
C HIS A 154 -1.29 5.62 -10.89
N ALA A 155 -0.67 6.09 -9.81
CA ALA A 155 -0.21 5.28 -8.69
C ALA A 155 -1.34 4.43 -8.11
N ALA A 156 -2.52 5.01 -7.87
CA ALA A 156 -3.67 4.28 -7.36
C ALA A 156 -4.11 3.14 -8.28
N VAL A 157 -4.15 3.36 -9.60
CA VAL A 157 -4.48 2.31 -10.57
C VAL A 157 -3.42 1.21 -10.58
N ALA A 158 -2.13 1.56 -10.57
CA ALA A 158 -1.04 0.59 -10.50
C ALA A 158 -1.10 -0.26 -9.22
N LEU A 159 -1.33 0.38 -8.07
CA LEU A 159 -1.48 -0.30 -6.77
C LEU A 159 -2.69 -1.24 -6.73
N GLU A 160 -3.83 -0.85 -7.31
CA GLU A 160 -5.01 -1.71 -7.41
C GLU A 160 -4.72 -2.94 -8.31
N SER A 161 -4.03 -2.73 -9.43
CA SER A 161 -3.61 -3.81 -10.34
C SER A 161 -2.65 -4.78 -9.65
N ALA A 162 -1.60 -4.27 -8.99
CA ALA A 162 -0.62 -5.08 -8.27
C ALA A 162 -1.27 -5.91 -7.15
N ARG A 163 -2.19 -5.31 -6.38
CA ARG A 163 -3.00 -6.04 -5.38
C ARG A 163 -3.82 -7.15 -6.01
N GLY A 164 -4.50 -6.87 -7.13
CA GLY A 164 -5.31 -7.84 -7.85
C GLY A 164 -4.49 -9.04 -8.35
N THR A 165 -3.33 -8.77 -8.95
CA THR A 165 -2.40 -9.80 -9.44
C THR A 165 -1.87 -10.66 -8.30
N GLU A 166 -1.48 -10.05 -7.17
CA GLU A 166 -1.02 -10.79 -5.98
C GLU A 166 -2.13 -11.66 -5.38
N HIS A 167 -3.37 -11.16 -5.33
CA HIS A 167 -4.52 -11.96 -4.88
C HIS A 167 -4.80 -13.14 -5.80
N LEU A 168 -4.75 -12.95 -7.12
CA LEU A 168 -4.94 -14.02 -8.09
C LEU A 168 -3.84 -15.07 -7.96
N ARG A 169 -2.58 -14.64 -7.87
CA ARG A 169 -1.42 -15.52 -7.69
C ARG A 169 -1.57 -16.36 -6.43
N ARG A 170 -1.90 -15.76 -5.29
CA ARG A 170 -2.17 -16.48 -4.03
C ARG A 170 -3.31 -17.48 -4.16
N ALA A 171 -4.37 -17.14 -4.90
CA ALA A 171 -5.50 -18.05 -5.12
C ALA A 171 -5.10 -19.25 -5.99
N VAL A 172 -4.30 -19.04 -7.03
CA VAL A 172 -3.76 -20.11 -7.88
C VAL A 172 -2.83 -21.02 -7.06
N ASP A 173 -1.90 -20.44 -6.30
CA ASP A 173 -0.98 -21.20 -5.45
C ASP A 173 -1.74 -22.03 -4.40
N ALA A 174 -2.74 -21.44 -3.75
CA ALA A 174 -3.61 -22.15 -2.82
C ALA A 174 -4.35 -23.32 -3.49
N ARG A 175 -4.87 -23.11 -4.70
CA ARG A 175 -5.56 -24.18 -5.47
C ARG A 175 -4.59 -25.31 -5.82
N ASN A 176 -3.36 -25.00 -6.21
CA ASN A 176 -2.33 -25.98 -6.51
C ASN A 176 -1.98 -26.83 -5.28
N LEU A 177 -1.77 -26.19 -4.13
CA LEU A 177 -1.52 -26.89 -2.86
C LEU A 177 -2.69 -27.80 -2.47
N ILE A 178 -3.93 -27.33 -2.59
CA ILE A 178 -5.12 -28.14 -2.28
C ILE A 178 -5.20 -29.34 -3.22
N GLY A 179 -4.95 -29.17 -4.52
CA GLY A 179 -4.94 -30.27 -5.49
C GLY A 179 -3.88 -31.34 -5.19
N GLN A 180 -2.66 -30.91 -4.83
CA GLN A 180 -1.59 -31.83 -4.41
C GLN A 180 -1.97 -32.61 -3.14
N ALA A 181 -2.51 -31.92 -2.14
CA ALA A 181 -3.00 -32.53 -0.91
C ALA A 181 -4.14 -33.53 -1.16
N GLN A 182 -5.09 -33.20 -2.05
CA GLN A 182 -6.13 -34.13 -2.47
C GLN A 182 -5.52 -35.38 -3.11
N GLY A 183 -4.54 -35.25 -4.00
CA GLY A 183 -3.85 -36.38 -4.62
C GLY A 183 -3.20 -37.32 -3.58
N ILE A 184 -2.54 -36.78 -2.55
CA ILE A 184 -1.97 -37.58 -1.45
C ILE A 184 -3.06 -38.37 -0.71
N LEU A 185 -4.20 -37.75 -0.43
CA LEU A 185 -5.32 -38.41 0.27
C LEU A 185 -6.01 -39.45 -0.61
N MET A 186 -6.22 -39.14 -1.88
CA MET A 186 -6.80 -40.07 -2.86
C MET A 186 -5.99 -41.35 -2.93
N GLU A 187 -4.66 -41.24 -3.05
CA GLU A 187 -3.77 -42.40 -3.11
C GLU A 187 -3.73 -43.17 -1.80
N ARG A 188 -3.64 -42.46 -0.66
CA ARG A 188 -3.49 -43.12 0.65
C ARG A 188 -4.76 -43.85 1.10
N PHE A 189 -5.92 -43.25 0.87
CA PHE A 189 -7.18 -43.73 1.42
C PHE A 189 -8.08 -44.38 0.36
N ASN A 190 -7.63 -44.46 -0.89
CA ASN A 190 -8.39 -44.97 -2.03
C ASN A 190 -9.76 -44.28 -2.15
N ILE A 191 -9.77 -42.94 -2.06
CA ILE A 191 -10.97 -42.10 -2.11
C ILE A 191 -10.96 -41.20 -3.35
N GLY A 192 -12.14 -40.72 -3.75
CA GLY A 192 -12.27 -39.76 -4.84
C GLY A 192 -11.85 -38.33 -4.46
N ALA A 193 -11.66 -37.48 -5.47
CA ALA A 193 -11.23 -36.09 -5.28
C ALA A 193 -12.20 -35.29 -4.37
N ASP A 194 -13.52 -35.48 -4.54
CA ASP A 194 -14.53 -34.79 -3.72
C ASP A 194 -14.43 -35.21 -2.25
N GLN A 195 -14.25 -36.51 -1.98
CA GLN A 195 -14.08 -37.02 -0.62
C GLN A 195 -12.79 -36.49 0.00
N ALA A 196 -11.69 -36.46 -0.74
CA ALA A 196 -10.42 -35.90 -0.28
C ALA A 196 -10.54 -34.40 0.05
N PHE A 197 -11.28 -33.64 -0.77
CA PHE A 197 -11.57 -32.23 -0.48
C PHE A 197 -12.38 -32.06 0.81
N GLN A 198 -13.41 -32.90 1.02
CA GLN A 198 -14.20 -32.85 2.26
C GLN A 198 -13.36 -33.19 3.49
N VAL A 199 -12.38 -34.10 3.39
CA VAL A 199 -11.44 -34.38 4.49
C VAL A 199 -10.63 -33.13 4.84
N LEU A 200 -10.02 -32.46 3.85
CA LEU A 200 -9.26 -31.22 4.07
C LEU A 200 -10.16 -30.11 4.65
N ARG A 201 -11.37 -29.96 4.11
CA ARG A 201 -12.35 -28.94 4.54
C ARG A 201 -12.79 -29.17 5.97
N ARG A 202 -13.17 -30.41 6.32
CA ARG A 202 -13.57 -30.77 7.68
C ARG A 202 -12.46 -30.48 8.67
N TYR A 203 -11.23 -30.89 8.34
CA TYR A 203 -10.08 -30.61 9.20
C TYR A 203 -9.83 -29.10 9.38
N SER A 204 -9.91 -28.33 8.30
CA SER A 204 -9.82 -26.86 8.32
C SER A 204 -10.86 -26.24 9.24
N GLN A 205 -12.12 -26.69 9.18
CA GLN A 205 -13.22 -26.20 10.01
C GLN A 205 -13.07 -26.59 11.48
N ASP A 206 -12.78 -27.87 11.75
CA ASP A 206 -12.66 -28.42 13.11
C ASP A 206 -11.50 -27.76 13.90
N ASN A 207 -10.50 -27.23 13.20
CA ASN A 207 -9.31 -26.62 13.80
C ASN A 207 -9.20 -25.10 13.58
N ASN A 208 -10.19 -24.47 12.93
CA ASN A 208 -10.17 -23.05 12.56
C ASN A 208 -8.89 -22.64 11.81
N LEU A 209 -8.41 -23.50 10.91
CA LEU A 209 -7.22 -23.28 10.10
C LEU A 209 -7.61 -22.94 8.66
N LYS A 210 -6.81 -22.12 7.99
CA LYS A 210 -7.01 -21.87 6.55
C LYS A 210 -6.77 -23.15 5.76
N LEU A 211 -7.64 -23.44 4.80
CA LEU A 211 -7.60 -24.68 4.01
C LEU A 211 -6.25 -24.92 3.29
N HIS A 212 -5.66 -23.87 2.71
CA HIS A 212 -4.34 -23.97 2.07
C HIS A 212 -3.22 -24.28 3.07
N SER A 213 -3.32 -23.82 4.32
CA SER A 213 -2.35 -24.15 5.37
C SER A 213 -2.46 -25.62 5.80
N VAL A 214 -3.68 -26.16 5.84
CA VAL A 214 -3.90 -27.61 6.05
C VAL A 214 -3.30 -28.42 4.91
N ALA A 215 -3.54 -28.00 3.67
CA ALA A 215 -2.99 -28.64 2.48
C ALA A 215 -1.45 -28.63 2.49
N GLN A 216 -0.83 -27.47 2.73
CA GLN A 216 0.63 -27.33 2.85
C GLN A 216 1.19 -28.26 3.92
N ARG A 217 0.58 -28.27 5.11
CA ARG A 217 1.06 -29.13 6.21
C ARG A 217 0.95 -30.61 5.86
N LEU A 218 -0.13 -31.04 5.21
CA LEU A 218 -0.25 -32.43 4.74
C LEU A 218 0.83 -32.76 3.70
N ILE A 219 1.15 -31.84 2.79
CA ILE A 219 2.23 -32.03 1.80
C ILE A 219 3.57 -32.22 2.52
N ASP A 220 3.89 -31.35 3.48
CA ASP A 220 5.17 -31.34 4.18
C ASP A 220 5.35 -32.55 5.09
N THR A 221 4.34 -32.88 5.90
CA THR A 221 4.44 -33.92 6.94
C THR A 221 3.92 -35.28 6.48
N ARG A 222 3.33 -35.34 5.27
CA ARG A 222 2.55 -36.49 4.79
C ARG A 222 1.55 -36.98 5.82
N SER A 223 1.03 -36.13 6.68
CA SER A 223 0.07 -36.50 7.72
C SER A 223 -0.90 -35.35 7.95
N LEU A 224 -2.18 -35.69 8.20
CA LEU A 224 -3.09 -34.69 8.72
C LEU A 224 -2.65 -34.33 10.14
N PRO A 225 -2.72 -33.06 10.53
CA PRO A 225 -2.26 -32.69 11.85
C PRO A 225 -3.16 -33.30 12.94
N ARG A 226 -2.56 -33.58 14.10
CA ARG A 226 -3.31 -34.06 15.28
C ARG A 226 -4.12 -32.93 15.90
#